data_AF-A0A345Y6S6-F1
#
_entry.id   AF-A0A345Y6S6-F1
#
_cell.length_a   1.000
_cell.length_b   1.000
_cell.length_c   1.000
_cell.angle_alpha   90.00
_cell.angle_beta   90.00
_cell.angle_gamma   90.00
#
_symmetry.space_group_name_H-M   'P 1'
#
loop_
_entity.id
_entity.type
_entity.pdbx_description
1 polymer ?
#
loop_
_entity_poly.entity_id
_entity_poly.type
_entity_poly.pdbx_seq_one_letter_code
_entity_poly.pdbx_strand_id
1 'polypeptide(L)'
;MPVPSADLTHARDCLAAVRAAQKAYLAGGNAVVKEYRIKDRVMTYRDSADLLQQVSFWQREVARLEAAEGFRPNQRVRVSF
;
A
#
# COMPACT_ATOMS: atom_id res chain seq x y z
N MET A 1 15.04 -18.53 -2.92
CA MET A 1 13.89 -17.67 -2.57
C MET A 1 13.57 -16.82 -3.79
N PRO A 2 12.32 -16.71 -4.25
CA PRO A 2 11.99 -15.78 -5.32
C PRO A 2 12.27 -14.36 -4.80
N VAL A 3 13.16 -13.64 -5.46
CA VAL A 3 13.38 -12.23 -5.18
C VAL A 3 12.14 -11.46 -5.62
N PRO A 4 11.55 -10.61 -4.76
CA PRO A 4 10.40 -9.82 -5.15
C PRO A 4 10.77 -8.90 -6.30
N SER A 5 9.85 -8.74 -7.23
CA SER A 5 10.01 -7.87 -8.39
C SER A 5 10.22 -6.43 -7.94
N ALA A 6 10.88 -5.63 -8.78
CA ALA A 6 11.11 -4.21 -8.49
C ALA A 6 9.78 -3.48 -8.20
N ASP A 7 8.72 -3.84 -8.91
CA ASP A 7 7.36 -3.31 -8.74
C ASP A 7 6.76 -3.66 -7.38
N LEU A 8 6.95 -4.89 -6.91
CA LEU A 8 6.43 -5.35 -5.61
C LEU A 8 7.19 -4.73 -4.45
N THR A 9 8.51 -4.66 -4.57
CA THR A 9 9.37 -3.96 -3.62
C THR A 9 8.95 -2.50 -3.53
N HIS A 10 8.69 -1.86 -4.67
CA HIS A 10 8.22 -0.50 -4.75
C HIS A 10 6.84 -0.30 -4.12
N ALA A 11 5.88 -1.16 -4.42
CA ALA A 11 4.53 -1.09 -3.85
C ALA A 11 4.53 -1.28 -2.32
N ARG A 12 5.41 -2.15 -1.80
CA ARG A 12 5.60 -2.32 -0.35
C ARG A 12 6.21 -1.09 0.30
N ASP A 13 7.17 -0.44 -0.35
CA ASP A 13 7.78 0.81 0.12
C ASP A 13 6.74 1.95 0.20
N CYS A 14 5.92 2.08 -0.85
CA CYS A 14 4.79 3.03 -0.87
C CYS A 14 3.83 2.77 0.29
N LEU A 15 3.44 1.51 0.50
CA LEU A 15 2.53 1.13 1.59
C LEU A 15 3.12 1.47 2.96
N ALA A 16 4.42 1.20 3.17
CA ALA A 16 5.11 1.51 4.41
C ALA A 16 5.09 3.01 4.72
N ALA A 17 5.32 3.84 3.69
CA ALA A 17 5.34 5.28 3.83
C ALA A 17 3.94 5.88 4.08
N VAL A 18 2.87 5.39 3.43
CA VAL A 18 1.48 5.78 3.77
C VAL A 18 1.14 5.38 5.21
N ARG A 19 1.52 4.17 5.64
CA ARG A 19 1.29 3.72 7.03
C ARG A 19 2.05 4.57 8.05
N ALA A 20 3.27 4.98 7.74
CA ALA A 20 4.03 5.89 8.60
C ALA A 20 3.32 7.24 8.74
N ALA A 21 2.80 7.78 7.62
CA ALA A 21 1.98 8.99 7.63
C ALA A 21 0.69 8.80 8.46
N GLN A 22 0.03 7.65 8.36
CA GLN A 22 -1.16 7.31 9.15
C GLN A 22 -0.85 7.26 10.65
N LYS A 23 0.23 6.59 11.01
CA LYS A 23 0.67 6.50 12.40
C LYS A 23 1.04 7.87 12.94
N ALA A 24 1.71 8.71 12.15
CA ALA A 24 2.00 10.09 12.52
C ALA A 24 0.70 10.89 12.69
N TYR A 25 -0.29 10.73 11.80
CA TYR A 25 -1.61 11.38 11.92
C TYR A 25 -2.31 11.01 13.23
N LEU A 26 -2.36 9.72 13.56
CA LEU A 26 -2.93 9.20 14.81
C LEU A 26 -2.17 9.67 16.05
N ALA A 27 -0.84 9.74 15.98
CA ALA A 27 0.01 10.16 17.10
C ALA A 27 0.03 11.68 17.33
N GLY A 28 -0.17 12.48 16.28
CA GLY A 28 0.03 13.92 16.31
C GLY A 28 -1.25 14.77 16.38
N GLY A 29 -2.43 14.16 16.39
CA GLY A 29 -3.72 14.85 16.59
C GLY A 29 -3.99 16.02 15.64
N ASN A 30 -4.63 15.76 14.49
CA ASN A 30 -5.30 16.73 13.59
C ASN A 30 -4.52 17.97 13.06
N ALA A 31 -3.26 18.20 13.43
CA ALA A 31 -2.66 19.53 13.24
C ALA A 31 -1.71 19.68 12.03
N VAL A 32 -1.52 18.67 11.18
CA VAL A 32 -0.54 18.81 10.09
C VAL A 32 -1.11 18.23 8.81
N VAL A 33 -1.30 19.12 7.82
CA VAL A 33 -1.31 18.75 6.41
C VAL A 33 0.04 18.11 6.13
N LYS A 34 0.05 16.79 5.97
CA LYS A 34 1.25 15.95 6.00
C LYS A 34 1.48 15.40 4.61
N GLU A 35 1.97 16.24 3.71
CA GLU A 35 2.53 15.74 2.46
C GLU A 35 3.42 14.53 2.73
N TYR A 36 3.14 13.42 2.06
CA TYR A 36 3.96 12.23 2.14
C TYR A 36 4.60 12.00 0.77
N ARG A 37 5.91 11.73 0.78
CA ARG A 37 6.69 11.45 -0.43
C ARG A 37 6.57 9.98 -0.80
N ILE A 38 5.90 9.70 -1.91
CA ILE A 38 5.96 8.42 -2.60
C ILE A 38 7.10 8.49 -3.62
N LYS A 39 8.30 8.04 -3.24
CA LYS A 39 9.47 8.02 -4.12
C LYS A 39 9.84 9.41 -4.66
N ASP A 40 9.24 9.82 -5.78
CA ASP A 40 9.42 11.11 -6.47
C ASP A 40 8.16 12.00 -6.45
N ARG A 41 7.00 11.44 -6.09
CA ARG A 41 5.74 12.19 -6.02
C ARG A 41 5.41 12.56 -4.60
N VAL A 42 5.18 13.85 -4.38
CA VAL A 42 4.59 14.32 -3.14
C VAL A 42 3.08 14.18 -3.27
N MET A 43 2.47 13.33 -2.44
CA MET A 43 1.02 13.22 -2.34
C MET A 43 0.55 13.95 -1.09
N THR A 44 -0.31 14.94 -1.31
CA THR A 44 -1.03 15.63 -0.24
C THR A 44 -2.30 14.84 0.05
N TYR A 45 -2.50 14.44 1.30
CA TYR A 45 -3.80 13.93 1.75
C TYR A 45 -4.54 15.02 2.50
N ARG A 46 -5.84 15.11 2.22
CA ARG A 46 -6.73 16.12 2.81
C ARG A 46 -7.39 15.62 4.09
N ASP A 47 -7.68 14.32 4.13
CA ASP A 47 -8.48 13.69 5.19
C ASP A 47 -7.98 12.27 5.51
N SER A 48 -8.32 11.79 6.71
CA SER A 48 -8.03 10.41 7.15
C SER A 48 -8.64 9.35 6.21
N ALA A 49 -9.77 9.66 5.59
CA ALA A 49 -10.45 8.78 4.64
C ALA A 49 -9.65 8.60 3.35
N ASP A 50 -9.02 9.67 2.85
CA ASP A 50 -8.16 9.65 1.66
C ASP A 50 -6.92 8.79 1.91
N LEU A 51 -6.33 8.94 3.11
CA LEU A 51 -5.21 8.12 3.56
C LEU A 51 -5.58 6.63 3.64
N LEU A 52 -6.75 6.29 4.20
CA LEU A 52 -7.25 4.92 4.25
C LEU A 52 -7.51 4.33 2.86
N GLN A 53 -8.01 5.14 1.93
CA GLN A 53 -8.17 4.75 0.54
C GLN A 53 -6.81 4.46 -0.12
N GLN A 54 -5.81 5.31 0.10
CA GLN A 54 -4.45 5.08 -0.40
C GLN A 54 -3.84 3.80 0.20
N VAL A 55 -3.96 3.57 1.52
CA VAL A 55 -3.49 2.32 2.14
C VAL A 55 -4.17 1.11 1.49
N SER A 56 -5.49 1.16 1.31
CA SER A 56 -6.26 0.07 0.72
C SER A 56 -5.89 -0.18 -0.74
N PHE A 57 -5.64 0.88 -1.50
CA PHE A 57 -5.18 0.82 -2.88
C PHE A 57 -3.82 0.12 -2.96
N TRP A 58 -2.82 0.58 -2.21
CA TRP A 58 -1.49 -0.02 -2.21
C TRP A 58 -1.48 -1.45 -1.66
N GLN A 59 -2.32 -1.77 -0.68
CA GLN A 59 -2.50 -3.15 -0.22
C GLN A 59 -3.01 -4.08 -1.32
N ARG A 60 -4.01 -3.63 -2.09
CA ARG A 60 -4.53 -4.40 -3.23
C ARG A 60 -3.50 -4.51 -4.33
N GLU A 61 -2.74 -3.44 -4.60
CA GLU A 61 -1.69 -3.43 -5.61
C GLU A 61 -0.56 -4.41 -5.23
N VAL A 62 -0.09 -4.38 -3.97
CA VAL A 62 0.86 -5.36 -3.45
C VAL A 62 0.30 -6.77 -3.56
N ALA A 63 -0.93 -7.02 -3.12
CA ALA A 63 -1.54 -8.35 -3.21
C ALA A 63 -1.72 -8.82 -4.67
N ARG A 64 -1.98 -7.90 -5.59
CA ARG A 64 -2.06 -8.17 -7.04
C ARG A 64 -0.70 -8.49 -7.63
N LEU A 65 0.35 -7.77 -7.23
CA LEU A 65 1.72 -8.02 -7.67
C LEU A 65 2.26 -9.33 -7.06
N GLU A 66 1.99 -9.60 -5.78
CA GLU A 66 2.30 -10.87 -5.11
C GLU A 66 1.61 -12.03 -5.83
N ALA A 67 0.36 -11.82 -6.24
CA ALA A 67 -0.36 -12.77 -7.06
C ALA A 67 0.22 -12.99 -8.45
N ALA A 68 0.65 -11.92 -9.13
CA ALA A 68 1.26 -11.99 -10.45
C ALA A 68 2.64 -12.66 -10.42
N GLU A 69 3.40 -12.47 -9.35
CA GLU A 69 4.69 -13.13 -9.10
C GLU A 69 4.56 -14.58 -8.63
N GLY A 70 3.34 -15.10 -8.47
CA GLY A 70 3.12 -16.47 -8.01
C GLY A 70 3.30 -16.67 -6.50
N PHE A 71 3.39 -15.59 -5.71
CA PHE A 71 3.32 -15.61 -4.24
C PHE A 71 1.88 -15.80 -3.71
N ARG A 72 0.96 -16.37 -4.51
CA ARG A 72 -0.40 -16.69 -4.04
C ARG A 72 -0.38 -17.98 -3.20
N PRO A 73 -0.85 -17.96 -1.94
CA PRO A 73 -1.38 -19.18 -1.34
C PRO A 73 -2.69 -19.50 -2.04
N ASN A 74 -2.63 -20.43 -3.00
CA ASN A 74 -3.72 -21.28 -3.47
C ASN A 74 -5.16 -20.75 -3.25
N GLN A 75 -5.57 -19.73 -4.00
CA GLN A 75 -7.01 -19.47 -4.14
C GLN A 75 -7.53 -20.56 -5.06
N ARG A 76 -7.90 -21.70 -4.45
CA ARG A 76 -8.61 -22.82 -5.09
C ARG A 76 -9.77 -22.22 -5.88
N VAL A 77 -9.58 -22.10 -7.19
CA VAL A 77 -10.66 -21.83 -8.13
C VAL A 77 -11.58 -23.04 -8.01
N ARG A 78 -12.68 -22.89 -7.30
CA ARG A 78 -13.75 -23.89 -7.27
C ARG A 78 -14.43 -23.78 -8.63
N VAL A 79 -13.89 -24.51 -9.60
CA VAL A 79 -14.59 -24.81 -10.86
C VAL A 79 -15.75 -25.70 -10.46
N SER A 80 -16.96 -25.15 -10.46
CA SER A 80 -18.17 -25.96 -10.43
C SER A 80 -18.42 -26.44 -11.86
N PHE A 81 -18.45 -27.77 -12.01
CA PHE A 81 -18.84 -28.49 -13.21
C PHE A 81 -20.36 -28.45 -13.41
#